data_AF-A0A965HZA1-F1
#
_entry.id   AF-A0A965HZA1-F1
#
_cell.length_a   1.000
_cell.length_b   1.000
_cell.length_c   1.000
_cell.angle_alpha   90.00
_cell.angle_beta   90.00
_cell.angle_gamma   90.00
#
_symmetry.space_group_name_H-M   'P 1'
#
loop_
_entity.id
_entity.type
_entity.pdbx_description
1 polymer ?
#
loop_
_entity_poly.entity_id
_entity_poly.type
_entity_poly.pdbx_seq_one_letter_code
_entity_poly.pdbx_strand_id
1 'polypeptide(L)'
;MTWPTPSWWYQRPTITSFLLYPLSLAWLLGSRMRRFDNVGYQGNAHLILVGNATAGGAGKTPTAISSSQQSSHTASTAYHG
;
A
#
# COMPACT_ATOMS: atom_id res chain seq x y z
N MET A 1 -13.67 -18.88 12.94
CA MET A 1 -13.92 -19.13 11.51
C MET A 1 -12.68 -18.70 10.75
N THR A 2 -11.76 -19.63 10.46
CA THR A 2 -10.56 -19.31 9.68
C THR A 2 -10.95 -19.40 8.20
N TRP A 3 -10.78 -18.32 7.45
CA TRP A 3 -10.90 -18.36 5.99
C TRP A 3 -9.57 -18.86 5.44
N PRO A 4 -9.45 -20.15 5.07
CA PRO A 4 -8.21 -20.63 4.48
C PRO A 4 -7.96 -19.87 3.19
N THR A 5 -6.73 -19.41 3.01
CA THR A 5 -6.34 -18.77 1.74
C THR A 5 -6.52 -19.80 0.62
N PRO A 6 -7.21 -19.45 -0.47
CA PRO A 6 -7.41 -20.37 -1.58
C PRO A 6 -6.07 -20.88 -2.12
N SER A 7 -5.97 -22.19 -2.37
CA SER A 7 -4.73 -22.84 -2.82
C SER A 7 -4.20 -22.29 -4.15
N TRP A 8 -5.07 -21.70 -4.97
CA TRP A 8 -4.71 -21.10 -6.25
C TRP A 8 -3.94 -19.78 -6.15
N TRP A 9 -3.91 -19.14 -4.98
CA TRP A 9 -3.18 -17.88 -4.78
C TRP A 9 -1.65 -18.04 -4.90
N TYR A 10 -1.15 -19.25 -4.62
CA TYR A 10 0.27 -19.60 -4.66
C TYR A 10 0.63 -20.45 -5.89
N GLN A 11 -0.23 -20.49 -6.91
CA GLN A 11 0.06 -21.23 -8.14
C GLN A 11 1.23 -20.60 -8.90
N ARG A 12 2.02 -21.47 -9.53
CA ARG A 12 3.18 -21.05 -10.34
C ARG A 12 2.71 -20.20 -11.53
N PRO A 13 3.52 -19.20 -11.95
CA PRO A 13 3.19 -18.39 -13.11
C PRO A 13 3.03 -19.28 -14.35
N THR A 14 1.88 -19.15 -15.00
CA THR A 14 1.52 -19.84 -16.24
C THR A 14 2.06 -19.10 -17.46
N ILE A 15 1.96 -19.72 -18.65
CA ILE A 15 2.40 -19.14 -19.94
C ILE A 15 1.73 -17.78 -20.21
N THR A 16 0.49 -17.60 -19.79
CA THR A 16 -0.21 -16.31 -19.87
C THR A 16 0.49 -15.22 -19.05
N SER A 17 1.05 -15.56 -17.89
CA SER A 17 1.82 -14.63 -17.05
C SER A 17 3.08 -14.13 -17.77
N PHE A 18 3.75 -14.99 -18.54
CA PHE A 18 4.88 -14.60 -19.40
C PHE A 18 4.46 -13.66 -20.53
N LEU A 19 3.27 -13.86 -21.10
CA LEU A 19 2.72 -12.97 -22.13
C LEU A 19 2.38 -11.57 -21.59
N LEU A 20 1.95 -11.48 -20.32
CA LEU A 20 1.70 -10.20 -19.65
C LEU A 20 2.97 -9.54 -19.11
N TYR A 21 4.09 -10.25 -19.03
CA TYR A 21 5.36 -9.72 -18.55
C TYR A 21 5.83 -8.44 -19.29
N PRO A 22 5.86 -8.40 -20.64
CA PRO A 22 6.26 -7.17 -21.35
C PRO A 22 5.29 -6.01 -21.08
N LEU A 23 4.00 -6.28 -20.90
CA LEU A 23 2.99 -5.27 -20.56
C LEU A 23 3.22 -4.72 -19.14
N SER A 24 3.59 -5.59 -18.20
CA SER A 24 3.96 -5.20 -16.83
C SER A 24 5.18 -4.29 -16.81
N LEU A 25 6.21 -4.59 -17.61
CA LEU A 25 7.39 -3.73 -17.74
C LEU A 25 7.05 -2.34 -18.31
N ALA A 26 6.21 -2.29 -19.35
CA ALA A 26 5.74 -1.02 -19.90
C ALA A 26 4.98 -0.19 -18.84
N TRP A 27 4.10 -0.83 -18.07
CA TRP A 27 3.39 -0.19 -16.97
C TRP A 27 4.34 0.31 -15.86
N LEU A 28 5.36 -0.49 -15.51
CA LEU A 28 6.36 -0.13 -14.50
C LEU A 28 7.16 1.11 -14.92
N LEU A 29 7.60 1.17 -16.18
CA LEU A 29 8.32 2.31 -16.74
C LEU A 29 7.45 3.58 -16.71
N GLY A 30 6.20 3.50 -17.19
CA GLY A 30 5.28 4.65 -17.17
C GLY A 30 4.95 5.12 -15.73
N SER A 31 4.74 4.17 -14.81
CA SER A 31 4.51 4.48 -13.39
C SER A 31 5.73 5.16 -12.76
N ARG A 32 6.93 4.72 -13.13
CA ARG A 32 8.20 5.29 -12.65
C ARG A 32 8.37 6.72 -13.14
N MET A 33 8.11 6.99 -14.42
CA MET A 33 8.14 8.34 -15.01
C MET A 33 7.15 9.26 -14.31
N ARG A 34 5.88 8.85 -14.17
CA ARG A 34 4.86 9.63 -13.45
C ARG A 34 5.26 9.93 -12.00
N ARG A 35 5.99 9.03 -11.34
CA ARG A 35 6.48 9.26 -9.98
C ARG A 35 7.52 10.38 -9.91
N PHE A 36 8.35 10.54 -10.93
CA PHE A 36 9.34 11.62 -11.00
C PHE A 36 8.70 12.98 -11.22
N ASP A 37 7.59 13.05 -11.97
CA ASP A 37 6.88 14.30 -12.23
C ASP A 37 5.95 14.75 -11.08
N ASN A 38 5.78 13.94 -10.03
CA ASN A 38 4.94 14.33 -8.90
C ASN A 38 5.62 15.39 -8.03
N VAL A 39 5.11 16.62 -8.10
CA VAL A 39 5.37 17.66 -7.10
C VAL A 39 4.69 17.22 -5.80
N GLY A 40 5.47 16.98 -4.75
CA GLY A 40 4.97 16.48 -3.46
C GLY A 40 3.92 17.40 -2.81
N TYR A 41 3.23 16.89 -1.79
CA TYR A 41 2.22 17.67 -1.05
C TYR A 41 2.87 18.86 -0.31
N GLN A 42 2.34 20.07 -0.51
CA GLN A 42 2.82 21.33 0.10
C GLN A 42 1.83 21.97 1.08
N GLY A 43 0.99 21.17 1.75
CA GLY A 43 0.07 21.71 2.76
C GLY A 43 0.68 21.85 4.15
N ASN A 44 0.13 22.75 4.95
CA ASN A 44 0.55 22.99 6.35
C ASN A 44 0.06 21.90 7.34
N ALA A 45 -0.78 20.97 6.89
CA ALA A 45 -1.33 19.90 7.72
C ALA A 45 -0.48 18.62 7.65
N HIS A 46 -0.36 17.91 8.76
CA HIS A 46 0.31 16.61 8.81
C HIS A 46 -0.55 15.54 8.12
N LEU A 47 -0.09 15.02 6.97
CA LEU A 47 -0.81 14.02 6.17
C LEU A 47 -0.09 12.68 6.20
N ILE A 48 -0.77 11.62 6.63
CA ILE A 48 -0.27 10.24 6.59
C ILE A 48 -1.09 9.44 5.58
N LEU A 49 -0.45 8.99 4.50
CA LEU A 49 -1.06 8.13 3.48
C LEU A 49 -0.71 6.67 3.76
N VAL A 50 -1.73 5.85 4.07
CA VAL A 50 -1.56 4.40 4.28
C VAL A 50 -2.00 3.66 3.02
N GLY A 51 -1.02 3.13 2.29
CA GLY A 51 -1.21 2.36 1.07
C GLY A 51 -0.45 1.04 1.09
N ASN A 52 -0.59 0.25 0.01
CA ASN A 52 0.12 -1.01 -0.16
C ASN A 52 0.64 -1.14 -1.60
N ALA A 53 1.76 -1.83 -1.77
CA ALA A 53 2.39 -2.06 -3.07
C ALA A 53 1.72 -3.15 -3.90
N THR A 54 0.97 -4.07 -3.27
CA THR A 54 0.30 -5.17 -3.97
C THR A 54 -1.19 -4.89 -4.19
N ALA A 55 -1.71 -5.31 -5.34
CA ALA A 55 -3.14 -5.33 -5.63
C ALA A 55 -3.78 -6.52 -4.89
N GLY A 56 -3.92 -6.40 -3.57
CA GLY A 56 -4.41 -7.47 -2.69
C GLY A 56 -4.64 -7.00 -1.25
N GLY A 57 -5.12 -7.90 -0.41
CA GLY A 57 -5.39 -7.63 1.01
C GLY A 57 -4.12 -7.63 1.87
N ALA A 58 -3.28 -6.60 1.79
CA ALA A 58 -2.10 -6.48 2.66
C ALA A 58 -2.36 -5.71 3.97
N GLY A 59 -3.59 -5.73 4.47
CA GLY A 59 -3.89 -5.15 5.78
C GLY A 59 -3.85 -3.61 5.87
N LYS A 60 -3.95 -2.87 4.75
CA LYS A 60 -3.98 -1.39 4.79
C LYS A 60 -5.00 -0.81 5.78
N THR A 61 -6.15 -1.49 5.96
CA THR A 61 -7.23 -1.08 6.86
C THR A 61 -6.84 -1.24 8.34
N PRO A 62 -6.46 -2.43 8.84
CA PRO A 62 -5.99 -2.56 10.22
C PRO A 62 -4.74 -1.69 10.49
N THR A 63 -3.83 -1.53 9.52
CA THR A 63 -2.68 -0.64 9.67
C THR A 63 -3.11 0.81 9.88
N ALA A 64 -4.04 1.34 9.07
CA ALA A 64 -4.52 2.71 9.22
C ALA A 64 -5.15 2.97 10.60
N ILE A 65 -5.93 2.01 11.12
CA ILE A 65 -6.54 2.09 12.45
C ILE A 65 -5.48 2.12 13.55
N SER A 66 -4.46 1.27 13.45
CA SER A 66 -3.37 1.24 14.44
C SER A 66 -2.59 2.57 14.47
N SER A 67 -2.31 3.15 13.30
CA SER A 67 -1.59 4.42 13.20
C SER A 67 -2.41 5.60 13.73
N SER A 68 -3.74 5.60 13.51
CA SER A 68 -4.60 6.64 14.08
C SER A 68 -4.69 6.54 15.60
N GLN A 69 -4.80 5.32 16.15
CA GLN A 69 -4.83 5.11 17.60
C GLN A 69 -3.52 5.53 18.27
N GLN A 70 -2.38 5.18 17.67
CA GLN A 70 -1.06 5.58 18.17
C GLN A 70 -0.92 7.10 18.25
N SER A 71 -1.33 7.81 17.20
CA SER A 71 -1.24 9.27 17.15
C SER A 71 -2.09 9.94 18.23
N SER A 72 -3.30 9.42 18.48
CA SER A 72 -4.17 9.90 19.55
C SER A 72 -3.58 9.66 20.94
N HIS A 73 -2.96 8.49 21.18
CA HIS A 73 -2.32 8.19 22.46
C HIS A 73 -1.13 9.11 22.73
N THR A 74 -0.27 9.34 21.72
CA THR A 74 0.87 10.26 21.84
C THR A 74 0.41 11.70 22.13
N ALA A 75 -0.67 12.16 21.49
CA ALA A 75 -1.25 13.46 21.78
C ALA A 75 -1.72 13.56 23.25
N SER A 76 -2.50 12.59 23.73
CA SER A 76 -2.99 12.59 25.11
C SER A 76 -1.87 12.54 26.15
N THR A 77 -0.78 11.81 25.90
CA THR A 77 0.39 11.80 26.79
C THR A 77 1.13 13.14 26.80
N ALA A 78 1.23 13.83 25.65
CA ALA A 78 1.89 15.13 25.55
C ALA A 78 1.13 16.26 26.26
N TYR A 79 -0.20 16.17 26.39
CA TYR A 79 -1.01 17.15 27.12
C TYR A 79 -1.02 16.94 28.64
N HIS A 80 -0.59 15.78 29.13
CA HIS A 80 -0.70 15.40 30.54
C HIS A 80 0.64 15.42 31.29
N GLY A 81 1.70 15.96 30.69
CA GLY A 81 3.06 16.09 31.24
C GLY A 81 3.48 17.52 31.50
#